data_AF-A0A525JUD5-F1
#
_entry.id   AF-A0A525JUD5-F1
#
_cell.length_a   1.000
_cell.length_b   1.000
_cell.length_c   1.000
_cell.angle_alpha   90.00
_cell.angle_beta   90.00
_cell.angle_gamma   90.00
#
_symmetry.space_group_name_H-M   'P 1'
#
loop_
_entity.id
_entity.type
_entity.pdbx_description
1 polymer ?
#
loop_
_entity_poly.entity_id
_entity_poly.type
_entity_poly.pdbx_seq_one_letter_code
_entity_poly.pdbx_strand_id
1 'polypeptide(L)'
;MPTQTLSAITSAMASKRALFIGLAAAVSLGGSARAEPLSACIWGKLSPAEHSRVLAAYAHDMASGAAALDKLSGKLKAGAAVCAKRRDIPADWVPTLAGAEAVQTYVASALSGRGLDRPKLDAAWAAAPPNVAACVRANGRLAFYPNGTGCTDPTASAWLLRRVGLAPNQPPASLQATYYFNAKAIGEWGDSLVAKLKR
;
A
#
# COMPACT_ATOMS: atom_id res chain seq x y z
N MET A 1 -27.85 27.32 37.85
CA MET A 1 -26.84 28.36 38.18
C MET A 1 -25.45 27.76 37.96
N PRO A 2 -24.43 28.57 37.60
CA PRO A 2 -23.88 28.82 36.25
C PRO A 2 -22.71 27.86 35.90
N THR A 3 -21.86 27.97 34.86
CA THR A 3 -21.67 28.92 33.72
C THR A 3 -21.15 28.05 32.54
N GLN A 4 -21.65 28.12 31.30
CA GLN A 4 -21.27 29.06 30.23
C GLN A 4 -19.76 29.44 30.07
N THR A 5 -19.18 28.95 28.96
CA THR A 5 -18.41 29.72 27.96
C THR A 5 -16.89 29.94 28.11
N LEU A 6 -16.25 30.13 26.94
CA LEU A 6 -14.86 30.49 26.59
C LEU A 6 -13.84 29.34 26.54
N SER A 7 -13.39 28.88 25.36
CA SER A 7 -12.73 29.56 24.23
C SER A 7 -11.28 29.99 24.50
N ALA A 8 -10.37 29.31 23.79
CA ALA A 8 -9.16 29.79 23.12
C ALA A 8 -8.41 31.04 23.63
N ILE A 9 -7.09 30.90 23.80
CA ILE A 9 -6.00 31.80 23.35
C ILE A 9 -4.68 31.03 23.56
N THR A 10 -4.08 30.44 22.52
CA THR A 10 -2.90 30.93 21.75
C THR A 10 -1.69 31.42 22.55
N SER A 11 -0.51 30.83 22.25
CA SER A 11 0.85 31.37 22.42
C SER A 11 1.35 31.62 23.87
N ALA A 12 2.58 31.30 24.28
CA ALA A 12 3.83 31.39 23.54
C ALA A 12 4.99 30.60 24.19
N MET A 13 5.95 30.20 23.33
CA MET A 13 7.41 30.11 23.52
C MET A 13 8.05 29.90 24.91
N ALA A 14 9.00 28.95 24.94
CA ALA A 14 10.44 29.18 25.22
C ALA A 14 11.09 28.26 26.27
N SER A 15 12.14 27.56 25.82
CA SER A 15 13.39 27.26 26.53
C SER A 15 13.36 26.59 27.91
N LYS A 16 14.02 25.43 27.97
CA LYS A 16 15.36 25.38 28.59
C LYS A 16 16.27 24.38 27.88
N ARG A 17 17.52 24.81 27.65
CA ARG A 17 18.61 23.99 27.12
C ARG A 17 19.06 22.99 28.18
N ALA A 18 19.38 21.76 27.77
CA ALA A 18 20.35 20.93 28.46
C ALA A 18 21.42 20.52 27.44
N LEU A 19 22.66 20.91 27.71
CA LEU A 19 23.82 20.58 26.88
C LEU A 19 24.30 19.18 27.29
N PHE A 20 24.40 18.24 26.36
CA PHE A 20 25.21 17.04 26.54
C PHE A 20 26.05 16.80 25.28
N ILE A 21 27.36 16.92 25.45
CA ILE A 21 28.40 16.60 24.46
C ILE A 21 28.95 15.21 24.80
N GLY A 22 29.15 14.38 23.77
CA GLY A 22 29.74 13.03 23.89
C GLY A 22 28.66 11.96 24.04
N LEU A 23 28.45 11.04 23.08
CA LEU A 23 29.49 10.18 22.53
C LEU A 23 29.18 9.79 21.07
N ALA A 24 30.20 9.79 20.20
CA ALA A 24 30.08 9.28 18.85
C ALA A 24 30.10 7.73 18.86
N ALA A 25 28.96 7.11 19.19
CA ALA A 25 28.73 5.71 18.86
C ALA A 25 28.29 5.63 17.38
N ALA A 26 29.27 5.53 16.48
CA ALA A 26 29.03 5.22 15.07
C ALA A 26 28.55 3.76 14.96
N VAL A 27 27.29 3.51 15.34
CA VAL A 27 26.64 2.23 15.02
C VAL A 27 26.44 2.23 13.52
N SER A 28 27.29 1.50 12.83
CA SER A 28 27.13 1.14 11.42
C SER A 28 25.92 0.21 11.28
N LEU A 29 24.72 0.76 11.46
CA LEU A 29 23.49 0.18 10.97
C LEU A 29 23.50 0.27 9.45
N GLY A 30 24.30 -0.61 8.84
CA GLY A 30 24.12 -1.08 7.46
C GLY A 30 22.82 -1.88 7.32
N GLY A 31 21.73 -1.38 7.92
CA GLY A 31 20.40 -1.78 7.52
C GLY A 31 20.20 -1.21 6.12
N SER A 32 20.28 -2.08 5.11
CA SER A 32 19.92 -1.73 3.75
C SER A 32 18.51 -1.17 3.77
N ALA A 33 18.40 0.17 3.73
CA ALA A 33 17.15 0.87 3.55
C ALA A 33 16.60 0.41 2.20
N ARG A 34 15.71 -0.60 2.24
CA ARG A 34 15.05 -1.10 1.04
C ARG A 34 14.42 0.11 0.39
N ALA A 35 14.75 0.33 -0.89
CA ALA A 35 14.08 1.36 -1.67
C ALA A 35 12.57 1.16 -1.52
N GLU A 36 11.88 2.24 -1.17
CA GLU A 36 10.44 2.23 -1.03
C GLU A 36 9.80 1.73 -2.34
N PRO A 37 8.82 0.81 -2.30
CA PRO A 37 8.12 0.35 -3.49
C PRO A 37 7.56 1.53 -4.29
N LEU A 38 7.55 1.44 -5.62
CA LEU A 38 7.09 2.56 -6.45
C LEU A 38 5.61 2.89 -6.17
N SER A 39 4.80 1.87 -5.91
CA SER A 39 3.40 2.02 -5.47
C SER A 39 3.27 2.88 -4.21
N ALA A 40 4.11 2.63 -3.21
CA ALA A 40 4.13 3.34 -1.93
C ALA A 40 4.54 4.80 -2.10
N CYS A 41 5.64 5.06 -2.84
CA CYS A 41 6.09 6.44 -3.09
C CYS A 41 5.05 7.24 -3.88
N ILE A 42 4.40 6.65 -4.90
CA ILE A 42 3.35 7.32 -5.70
C ILE A 42 2.17 7.70 -4.81
N TRP A 43 1.65 6.74 -4.04
CA TRP A 43 0.56 6.95 -3.11
C TRP A 43 0.89 8.03 -2.08
N GLY A 44 2.13 8.03 -1.54
CA GLY A 44 2.65 9.05 -0.63
C GLY A 44 2.78 10.47 -1.20
N LYS A 45 2.49 10.70 -2.50
CA LYS A 45 2.39 12.07 -3.07
C LYS A 45 0.98 12.67 -3.01
N LEU A 46 -0.03 11.89 -2.66
CA LEU A 46 -1.37 12.41 -2.40
C LEU A 46 -1.44 13.09 -1.02
N SER A 47 -2.32 14.08 -0.88
CA SER A 47 -2.60 14.69 0.41
C SER A 47 -3.44 13.78 1.32
N PRO A 48 -3.44 13.98 2.65
CA PRO A 48 -4.27 13.19 3.57
C PRO A 48 -5.77 13.22 3.24
N ALA A 49 -6.27 14.34 2.69
CA ALA A 49 -7.66 14.45 2.24
C ALA A 49 -7.96 13.59 1.01
N GLU A 50 -6.98 13.41 0.12
CA GLU A 50 -7.10 12.54 -1.06
C GLU A 50 -6.97 11.06 -0.68
N HIS A 51 -6.06 10.72 0.24
CA HIS A 51 -6.00 9.38 0.85
C HIS A 51 -7.35 8.99 1.44
N SER A 52 -7.91 9.82 2.33
CA SER A 52 -9.21 9.55 2.98
C SER A 52 -10.34 9.36 1.98
N ARG A 53 -10.39 10.15 0.89
CA ARG A 53 -11.41 10.02 -0.17
C ARG A 53 -11.28 8.70 -0.94
N VAL A 54 -10.06 8.32 -1.34
CA VAL A 54 -9.82 7.07 -2.07
C VAL A 54 -10.07 5.85 -1.18
N LEU A 55 -9.62 5.88 0.08
CA LEU A 55 -9.83 4.78 1.03
C LEU A 55 -11.32 4.61 1.39
N ALA A 56 -12.07 5.70 1.55
CA ALA A 56 -13.52 5.65 1.74
C ALA A 56 -14.25 5.07 0.52
N ALA A 57 -13.78 5.38 -0.70
CA ALA A 57 -14.34 4.80 -1.92
C ALA A 57 -14.05 3.29 -2.03
N TYR A 58 -12.85 2.83 -1.67
CA TYR A 58 -12.52 1.39 -1.58
C TYR A 58 -13.29 0.64 -0.49
N ALA A 59 -13.72 1.33 0.57
CA ALA A 59 -14.60 0.77 1.60
C ALA A 59 -16.04 0.55 1.11
N HIS A 60 -16.48 1.28 0.08
CA HIS A 60 -17.73 1.01 -0.62
C HIS A 60 -17.55 -0.16 -1.59
N ASP A 61 -16.67 -0.01 -2.61
CA ASP A 61 -16.32 -1.09 -3.53
C ASP A 61 -15.01 -0.79 -4.32
N MET A 62 -14.48 -1.82 -4.99
CA MET A 62 -13.21 -1.72 -5.72
C MET A 62 -13.27 -0.82 -6.97
N ALA A 63 -14.42 -0.73 -7.66
CA ALA A 63 -14.60 0.12 -8.83
C ALA A 63 -14.74 1.59 -8.41
N SER A 64 -15.44 1.89 -7.32
CA SER A 64 -15.49 3.22 -6.70
C SER A 64 -14.10 3.70 -6.29
N GLY A 65 -13.30 2.83 -5.67
CA GLY A 65 -11.88 3.12 -5.34
C GLY A 65 -11.03 3.43 -6.58
N ALA A 66 -11.15 2.63 -7.64
CA ALA A 66 -10.47 2.85 -8.91
C ALA A 66 -10.90 4.18 -9.58
N ALA A 67 -12.20 4.48 -9.62
CA ALA A 67 -12.73 5.73 -10.15
C ALA A 67 -12.32 6.97 -9.33
N ALA A 68 -12.08 6.80 -8.02
CA ALA A 68 -11.52 7.86 -7.18
C ALA A 68 -10.05 8.15 -7.50
N LEU A 69 -9.26 7.13 -7.85
CA LEU A 69 -7.87 7.27 -8.31
C LEU A 69 -7.77 7.84 -9.72
N ASP A 70 -8.67 7.47 -10.64
CA ASP A 70 -8.69 8.00 -12.01
C ASP A 70 -8.89 9.53 -12.03
N LYS A 71 -9.77 10.05 -11.16
CA LYS A 71 -9.93 11.50 -10.91
C LYS A 71 -8.67 12.19 -10.38
N LEU A 72 -7.67 11.44 -9.91
CA LEU A 72 -6.37 11.92 -9.44
C LEU A 72 -5.22 11.60 -10.41
N SER A 73 -5.50 10.97 -11.56
CA SER A 73 -4.52 10.48 -12.55
C SER A 73 -3.41 11.49 -12.89
N GLY A 74 -3.73 12.77 -13.10
CA GLY A 74 -2.75 13.82 -13.35
C GLY A 74 -1.75 14.03 -12.19
N LYS A 75 -2.23 13.99 -10.94
CA LYS A 75 -1.37 14.09 -9.74
C LYS A 75 -0.55 12.82 -9.54
N LEU A 76 -1.18 11.65 -9.73
CA LEU A 76 -0.50 10.36 -9.65
C LEU A 76 0.62 10.26 -10.69
N LYS A 77 0.41 10.74 -11.93
CA LYS A 77 1.42 10.79 -12.99
C LYS A 77 2.59 11.72 -12.65
N ALA A 78 2.30 12.88 -12.06
CA ALA A 78 3.35 13.77 -11.55
C ALA A 78 4.15 13.11 -10.41
N GLY A 79 3.47 12.42 -9.48
CA GLY A 79 4.11 11.68 -8.39
C GLY A 79 4.99 10.52 -8.89
N ALA A 80 4.49 9.72 -9.83
CA ALA A 80 5.22 8.64 -10.48
C ALA A 80 6.48 9.14 -11.18
N ALA A 81 6.42 10.30 -11.84
CA ALA A 81 7.59 10.90 -12.47
C ALA A 81 8.71 11.26 -11.48
N VAL A 82 8.34 11.74 -10.28
CA VAL A 82 9.28 12.03 -9.19
C VAL A 82 9.82 10.74 -8.58
N CYS A 83 8.95 9.77 -8.27
CA CYS A 83 9.33 8.52 -7.60
C CYS A 83 10.22 7.63 -8.45
N ALA A 84 9.86 7.40 -9.71
CA ALA A 84 10.62 6.54 -10.62
C ALA A 84 11.75 7.29 -11.37
N LYS A 85 11.88 8.61 -11.17
CA LYS A 85 12.86 9.49 -11.84
C LYS A 85 12.82 9.40 -13.38
N ARG A 86 11.64 9.17 -13.95
CA ARG A 86 11.38 8.98 -15.40
C ARG A 86 9.94 9.37 -15.76
N ARG A 87 9.66 9.81 -16.98
CA ARG A 87 8.34 10.38 -17.37
C ARG A 87 7.51 9.50 -18.33
N ASP A 88 8.07 8.38 -18.72
CA ASP A 88 7.63 7.46 -19.79
C ASP A 88 6.93 6.20 -19.26
N ILE A 89 6.54 6.19 -17.98
CA ILE A 89 5.65 5.15 -17.45
C ILE A 89 4.30 5.25 -18.18
N PRO A 90 3.75 4.14 -18.72
CA PRO A 90 2.42 4.13 -19.32
C PRO A 90 1.36 4.73 -18.38
N ALA A 91 0.49 5.58 -18.93
CA ALA A 91 -0.40 6.40 -18.13
C ALA A 91 -1.45 5.58 -17.35
N ASP A 92 -1.85 4.45 -17.92
CA ASP A 92 -2.74 3.43 -17.36
C ASP A 92 -2.09 2.62 -16.21
N TRP A 93 -0.77 2.45 -16.21
CA TRP A 93 -0.06 1.73 -15.14
C TRP A 93 0.02 2.52 -13.84
N VAL A 94 -0.03 3.86 -13.91
CA VAL A 94 0.15 4.73 -12.75
C VAL A 94 -1.02 4.65 -11.76
N PRO A 95 -2.31 4.74 -12.18
CA PRO A 95 -3.45 4.44 -11.30
C PRO A 95 -3.41 3.02 -10.74
N THR A 96 -2.98 2.03 -11.52
CA THR A 96 -2.84 0.62 -11.06
C THR A 96 -1.79 0.49 -9.95
N LEU A 97 -0.62 1.11 -10.09
CA LEU A 97 0.42 1.17 -9.06
C LEU A 97 -0.08 1.87 -7.79
N ALA A 98 -0.75 3.02 -7.92
CA ALA A 98 -1.31 3.73 -6.77
C ALA A 98 -2.43 2.93 -6.08
N GLY A 99 -3.29 2.26 -6.86
CA GLY A 99 -4.37 1.40 -6.39
C GLY A 99 -3.87 0.18 -5.63
N ALA A 100 -2.76 -0.42 -6.07
CA ALA A 100 -2.11 -1.51 -5.33
C ALA A 100 -1.71 -1.08 -3.90
N GLU A 101 -1.24 0.15 -3.71
CA GLU A 101 -0.93 0.66 -2.37
C GLU A 101 -2.18 1.08 -1.58
N ALA A 102 -3.14 1.71 -2.24
CA ALA A 102 -4.40 2.11 -1.63
C ALA A 102 -5.19 0.89 -1.10
N VAL A 103 -5.25 -0.20 -1.87
CA VAL A 103 -5.90 -1.47 -1.46
C VAL A 103 -5.15 -2.13 -0.30
N GLN A 104 -3.81 -2.15 -0.31
CA GLN A 104 -3.03 -2.63 0.85
C GLN A 104 -3.36 -1.84 2.12
N THR A 105 -3.40 -0.51 2.00
CA THR A 105 -3.69 0.42 3.11
C THR A 105 -5.12 0.24 3.64
N TYR A 106 -6.10 0.18 2.75
CA TYR A 106 -7.51 -0.07 3.07
C TYR A 106 -7.69 -1.42 3.78
N VAL A 107 -7.18 -2.51 3.21
CA VAL A 107 -7.36 -3.85 3.79
C VAL A 107 -6.66 -3.98 5.13
N ALA A 108 -5.42 -3.49 5.27
CA ALA A 108 -4.71 -3.53 6.56
C ALA A 108 -5.44 -2.76 7.66
N SER A 109 -6.11 -1.65 7.31
CA SER A 109 -7.00 -0.93 8.23
C SER A 109 -8.25 -1.76 8.57
N ALA A 110 -8.95 -2.29 7.58
CA ALA A 110 -10.18 -3.07 7.77
C ALA A 110 -9.97 -4.37 8.56
N LEU A 111 -8.80 -5.01 8.44
CA LEU A 111 -8.44 -6.24 9.14
C LEU A 111 -7.73 -6.00 10.49
N SER A 112 -7.37 -4.76 10.83
CA SER A 112 -6.67 -4.42 12.08
C SER A 112 -7.42 -4.85 13.34
N GLY A 113 -8.76 -4.71 13.35
CA GLY A 113 -9.62 -5.16 14.46
C GLY A 113 -9.65 -6.68 14.66
N ARG A 114 -9.14 -7.47 13.70
CA ARG A 114 -8.90 -8.92 13.83
C ARG A 114 -7.45 -9.25 14.21
N GLY A 115 -6.65 -8.23 14.55
CA GLY A 115 -5.22 -8.37 14.79
C GLY A 115 -4.42 -8.69 13.53
N LEU A 116 -4.93 -8.38 12.34
CA LEU A 116 -4.28 -8.61 11.04
C LEU A 116 -3.89 -7.27 10.40
N ASP A 117 -2.80 -6.71 10.92
CA ASP A 117 -2.18 -5.47 10.46
C ASP A 117 -1.30 -5.67 9.21
N ARG A 118 -0.80 -4.56 8.65
CA ARG A 118 0.07 -4.57 7.47
C ARG A 118 1.33 -5.42 7.67
N PRO A 119 2.10 -5.31 8.78
CA PRO A 119 3.25 -6.18 9.03
C PRO A 119 2.94 -7.68 8.98
N LYS A 120 1.81 -8.12 9.53
CA LYS A 120 1.41 -9.55 9.49
C LYS A 120 1.02 -10.00 8.09
N LEU A 121 0.30 -9.19 7.34
CA LEU A 121 -0.06 -9.47 5.95
C LEU A 121 1.19 -9.51 5.05
N ASP A 122 2.14 -8.59 5.24
CA ASP A 122 3.43 -8.59 4.54
C ASP A 122 4.31 -9.78 4.94
N ALA A 123 4.33 -10.18 6.21
CA ALA A 123 5.06 -11.37 6.67
C ALA A 123 4.46 -12.67 6.10
N ALA A 124 3.13 -12.76 5.96
CA ALA A 124 2.46 -13.89 5.32
C ALA A 124 2.79 -13.97 3.81
N TRP A 125 2.82 -12.83 3.13
CA TRP A 125 3.25 -12.74 1.73
C TRP A 125 4.73 -13.11 1.54
N ALA A 126 5.62 -12.58 2.37
CA ALA A 126 7.06 -12.90 2.32
C ALA A 126 7.38 -14.37 2.65
N ALA A 127 6.53 -15.04 3.45
CA ALA A 127 6.64 -16.45 3.76
C ALA A 127 5.97 -17.38 2.72
N ALA A 128 5.36 -16.84 1.66
CA ALA A 128 4.65 -17.64 0.67
C ALA A 128 5.60 -18.56 -0.13
N PRO A 129 5.30 -19.86 -0.27
CA PRO A 129 6.07 -20.76 -1.11
C PRO A 129 6.19 -20.25 -2.55
N PRO A 130 7.29 -20.53 -3.28
CA PRO A 130 7.52 -19.97 -4.61
C PRO A 130 6.38 -20.22 -5.60
N ASN A 131 5.73 -21.38 -5.57
CA ASN A 131 4.57 -21.71 -6.40
C ASN A 131 3.32 -20.88 -6.02
N VAL A 132 3.05 -20.69 -4.72
CA VAL A 132 1.95 -19.86 -4.22
C VAL A 132 2.15 -18.40 -4.64
N ALA A 133 3.35 -17.86 -4.42
CA ALA A 133 3.69 -16.49 -4.78
C ALA A 133 3.68 -16.30 -6.31
N ALA A 134 4.18 -17.27 -7.09
CA ALA A 134 4.12 -17.22 -8.55
C ALA A 134 2.69 -17.23 -9.09
N CYS A 135 1.79 -18.04 -8.50
CA CYS A 135 0.39 -18.07 -8.88
C CYS A 135 -0.27 -16.70 -8.64
N VAL A 136 -0.15 -16.13 -7.44
CA VAL A 136 -0.75 -14.82 -7.14
C VAL A 136 -0.10 -13.69 -7.95
N ARG A 137 1.20 -13.77 -8.28
CA ARG A 137 1.84 -12.85 -9.25
C ARG A 137 1.26 -12.95 -10.66
N ALA A 138 0.71 -14.09 -11.07
CA ALA A 138 -0.01 -14.19 -12.34
C ALA A 138 -1.29 -13.33 -12.34
N ASN A 139 -1.99 -13.18 -11.21
CA ASN A 139 -3.07 -12.20 -11.07
C ASN A 139 -2.54 -10.76 -11.15
N GLY A 140 -1.43 -10.48 -10.47
CA GLY A 140 -0.77 -9.17 -10.52
C GLY A 140 -0.42 -8.70 -11.94
N ARG A 141 0.01 -9.63 -12.80
CA ARG A 141 0.25 -9.39 -14.23
C ARG A 141 -1.01 -8.93 -14.98
N LEU A 142 -2.20 -9.45 -14.65
CA LEU A 142 -3.44 -9.14 -15.38
C LEU A 142 -3.85 -7.67 -15.25
N ALA A 143 -3.44 -7.00 -14.17
CA ALA A 143 -3.68 -5.57 -13.96
C ALA A 143 -2.90 -4.66 -14.94
N PHE A 144 -1.92 -5.22 -15.66
CA PHE A 144 -1.14 -4.52 -16.70
C PHE A 144 -1.30 -5.17 -18.09
N TYR A 145 -1.65 -6.46 -18.15
CA TYR A 145 -1.81 -7.22 -19.39
C TYR A 145 -3.03 -8.17 -19.27
N PRO A 146 -4.24 -7.74 -19.65
CA PRO A 146 -5.47 -8.50 -19.38
C PRO A 146 -5.59 -9.82 -20.15
N ASN A 147 -4.85 -9.98 -21.25
CA ASN A 147 -4.94 -11.14 -22.16
C ASN A 147 -4.16 -12.39 -21.66
N GLY A 148 -4.04 -12.58 -20.34
CA GLY A 148 -3.26 -13.66 -19.75
C GLY A 148 -4.09 -14.61 -18.87
N THR A 149 -3.54 -15.79 -18.61
CA THR A 149 -4.04 -16.65 -17.52
C THR A 149 -3.61 -16.06 -16.17
N GLY A 150 -4.55 -15.96 -15.23
CA GLY A 150 -4.28 -15.63 -13.82
C GLY A 150 -3.93 -16.86 -12.98
N CYS A 151 -4.04 -16.74 -11.67
CA CYS A 151 -3.91 -17.83 -10.73
C CYS A 151 -5.12 -18.77 -10.82
N THR A 152 -4.92 -19.99 -11.34
CA THR A 152 -5.95 -21.03 -11.41
C THR A 152 -5.89 -22.04 -10.27
N ASP A 153 -4.87 -21.97 -9.41
CA ASP A 153 -4.70 -22.86 -8.26
C ASP A 153 -5.45 -22.31 -7.02
N PRO A 154 -6.59 -22.91 -6.63
CA PRO A 154 -7.32 -22.47 -5.44
C PRO A 154 -6.55 -22.72 -4.13
N THR A 155 -5.56 -23.62 -4.15
CA THR A 155 -4.74 -23.93 -2.97
C THR A 155 -3.76 -22.80 -2.63
N ALA A 156 -3.36 -21.98 -3.61
CA ALA A 156 -2.48 -20.83 -3.40
C ALA A 156 -3.15 -19.76 -2.52
N SER A 157 -4.36 -19.32 -2.88
CA SER A 157 -5.16 -18.39 -2.06
C SER A 157 -5.49 -19.00 -0.70
N ALA A 158 -5.85 -20.29 -0.66
CA ALA A 158 -6.13 -20.98 0.60
C ALA A 158 -4.90 -21.09 1.52
N TRP A 159 -3.69 -21.21 0.97
CA TRP A 159 -2.44 -21.20 1.75
C TRP A 159 -2.23 -19.85 2.43
N LEU A 160 -2.36 -18.75 1.68
CA LEU A 160 -2.19 -17.39 2.18
C LEU A 160 -3.22 -17.05 3.26
N LEU A 161 -4.49 -17.42 3.06
CA LEU A 161 -5.54 -17.23 4.07
C LEU A 161 -5.25 -18.01 5.36
N ARG A 162 -4.89 -19.30 5.26
CA ARG A 162 -4.50 -20.10 6.44
C ARG A 162 -3.28 -19.51 7.16
N ARG A 163 -2.32 -18.94 6.43
CA ARG A 163 -1.12 -18.32 7.01
C ARG A 163 -1.44 -17.12 7.90
N VAL A 164 -2.56 -16.44 7.66
CA VAL A 164 -3.09 -15.34 8.50
C VAL A 164 -4.29 -15.76 9.37
N GLY A 165 -4.51 -17.06 9.59
CA GLY A 165 -5.58 -17.56 10.45
C GLY A 165 -7.00 -17.35 9.90
N LEU A 166 -7.15 -17.15 8.59
CA LEU A 166 -8.45 -17.01 7.92
C LEU A 166 -8.82 -18.32 7.21
N ALA A 167 -10.09 -18.70 7.30
CA ALA A 167 -10.67 -19.74 6.45
C ALA A 167 -11.35 -19.10 5.22
N PRO A 168 -11.37 -19.76 4.04
CA PRO A 168 -11.99 -19.20 2.83
C PRO A 168 -13.45 -18.77 3.02
N ASN A 169 -14.21 -19.51 3.82
CA ASN A 169 -15.61 -19.29 4.16
C ASN A 169 -15.86 -18.23 5.27
N GLN A 170 -14.91 -17.33 5.53
CA GLN A 170 -15.07 -16.19 6.45
C GLN A 170 -15.14 -14.83 5.72
N PRO A 171 -16.15 -14.57 4.87
CA PRO A 171 -16.39 -13.23 4.35
C PRO A 171 -16.78 -12.27 5.50
N PRO A 172 -16.47 -10.97 5.40
CA PRO A 172 -15.73 -10.31 4.31
C PRO A 172 -14.20 -10.47 4.40
N ALA A 173 -13.66 -10.96 5.53
CA ALA A 173 -12.22 -10.91 5.82
C ALA A 173 -11.37 -11.77 4.88
N SER A 174 -11.84 -12.95 4.47
CA SER A 174 -11.13 -13.80 3.50
C SER A 174 -11.01 -13.12 2.13
N LEU A 175 -12.05 -12.40 1.69
CA LEU A 175 -12.04 -11.62 0.47
C LEU A 175 -11.08 -10.41 0.58
N GLN A 176 -11.14 -9.67 1.69
CA GLN A 176 -10.24 -8.55 1.96
C GLN A 176 -8.77 -8.98 1.94
N ALA A 177 -8.40 -10.03 2.69
CA ALA A 177 -7.03 -10.56 2.67
C ALA A 177 -6.59 -11.00 1.25
N THR A 178 -7.51 -11.61 0.47
CA THR A 178 -7.24 -11.95 -0.93
C THR A 178 -6.97 -10.71 -1.79
N TYR A 179 -7.69 -9.61 -1.59
CA TYR A 179 -7.38 -8.32 -2.23
C TYR A 179 -6.00 -7.78 -1.83
N TYR A 180 -5.59 -7.90 -0.55
CA TYR A 180 -4.25 -7.50 -0.12
C TYR A 180 -3.15 -8.25 -0.87
N PHE A 181 -3.23 -9.59 -0.94
CA PHE A 181 -2.19 -10.39 -1.61
C PHE A 181 -2.14 -10.16 -3.12
N ASN A 182 -3.29 -9.98 -3.78
CA ASN A 182 -3.32 -9.56 -5.18
C ASN A 182 -2.71 -8.16 -5.34
N ALA A 183 -2.98 -7.22 -4.43
CA ALA A 183 -2.39 -5.89 -4.47
C ALA A 183 -0.86 -5.89 -4.24
N LYS A 184 -0.33 -6.78 -3.37
CA LYS A 184 1.13 -7.03 -3.26
C LYS A 184 1.71 -7.49 -4.60
N ALA A 185 1.06 -8.46 -5.24
CA ALA A 185 1.47 -8.97 -6.54
C ALA A 185 1.44 -7.90 -7.65
N ILE A 186 0.44 -7.02 -7.66
CA ILE A 186 0.36 -5.89 -8.61
C ILE A 186 1.53 -4.92 -8.37
N GLY A 187 1.81 -4.56 -7.11
CA GLY A 187 2.94 -3.68 -6.75
C GLY A 187 4.28 -4.25 -7.19
N GLU A 188 4.61 -5.48 -6.78
CA GLU A 188 5.86 -6.14 -7.18
C GLU A 188 6.01 -6.29 -8.70
N TRP A 189 4.92 -6.58 -9.41
CA TRP A 189 4.94 -6.71 -10.87
C TRP A 189 5.14 -5.35 -11.54
N GLY A 190 4.43 -4.32 -11.10
CA GLY A 190 4.55 -2.96 -11.62
C GLY A 190 5.95 -2.37 -11.40
N ASP A 191 6.53 -2.54 -10.21
CA ASP A 191 7.92 -2.18 -9.91
C ASP A 191 8.89 -2.88 -10.89
N SER A 192 8.68 -4.18 -11.13
CA SER A 192 9.48 -4.97 -12.08
C SER A 192 9.34 -4.50 -13.52
N LEU A 193 8.14 -4.09 -13.96
CA LEU A 193 7.89 -3.57 -15.30
C LEU A 193 8.54 -2.19 -15.50
N VAL A 194 8.37 -1.27 -14.55
CA VAL A 194 8.93 0.09 -14.64
C VAL A 194 10.47 0.07 -14.61
N ALA A 195 11.08 -0.87 -13.89
CA ALA A 195 12.52 -1.10 -13.92
C ALA A 195 13.04 -1.62 -15.27
N LYS A 196 12.20 -2.30 -16.08
CA LYS A 196 12.55 -2.88 -17.39
C LYS A 196 12.27 -1.95 -18.57
N LEU A 197 11.49 -0.89 -18.40
CA LEU A 197 11.30 0.13 -19.43
C LEU A 197 12.67 0.73 -19.81
N LYS A 198 13.02 0.67 -21.11
CA LYS A 198 14.26 1.27 -21.65
C LYS A 198 14.30 2.77 -21.32
N ARG A 199 15.49 3.31 -21.06
CA ARG A 199 15.69 4.76 -20.86
C ARG A 199 15.86 5.48 -22.19
#